data_AF-A0A2G8LLD6-F1
#
_entry.id   AF-A0A2G8LLD6-F1
#
_cell.length_a   1.000
_cell.length_b   1.000
_cell.length_c   1.000
_cell.angle_alpha   90.00
_cell.angle_beta   90.00
_cell.angle_gamma   90.00
#
_symmetry.space_group_name_H-M   'P 1'
#
loop_
_entity.id
_entity.type
_entity.pdbx_description
1 polymer ?
#
loop_
_entity_poly.entity_id
_entity_poly.type
_entity_poly.pdbx_seq_one_letter_code
_entity_poly.pdbx_strand_id
1 'polypeptide(L)'
;MNIAIALTAARMGATIANHMEVLSLIKMKNEEGEEEIRGAVLLDRVSGKEYNVIAKCVVNATGPYTDRIRQMADPDVKKICLPSAGVHIVLPEYYRLPHPTEKDIQFILKEIKDYLSKDIMVRRGDVLAAWSGIRPLVINPKATDTQSVARNHIIDISQNKLVTIAGGKWTTYRSMAKDTMDAAVETCGLEPRNESLTDGLILEGGHGWGPASFIRLVQDFGLENEVAQHLSNTYGDKAFEVAKMAMLTGKRWPVVGTRLAQDFPYIEAEFYAVRKEYAQTVIDVIARRTRLAFLNVQATEEALHRISDIMGQELNWSKAKKEEEIALARQFLNREMGFNCRTSLMKIPINFTEGEAEKYKKRFRTLDSHGKGFITPNDLRQFLEAAGETVDEDALRSMLNEVDANKNGRLEEDEFLQLMSAIKTGAIANVRLESALSRWEQKSISPQIAVGRCLGLTNLDEKGSCSLKCKFFSLILRRET
;
A
#
# COMPACT_ATOMS: atom_id res chain seq x y z
N MET A 1 2.80 15.07 5.68
CA MET A 1 4.08 15.76 5.96
C MET A 1 4.72 16.41 4.73
N ASN A 2 5.16 15.68 3.69
CA ASN A 2 5.78 16.32 2.50
C ASN A 2 4.92 17.43 1.89
N ILE A 3 3.62 17.17 1.72
CA ILE A 3 2.70 18.18 1.22
C ILE A 3 2.61 19.39 2.16
N ALA A 4 2.57 19.17 3.47
CA ALA A 4 2.58 20.27 4.45
C ALA A 4 3.85 21.11 4.36
N ILE A 5 5.02 20.51 4.15
CA ILE A 5 6.29 21.23 3.93
C ILE A 5 6.19 22.11 2.68
N ALA A 6 5.71 21.52 1.57
CA ALA A 6 5.51 22.27 0.33
C ALA A 6 4.54 23.43 0.52
N LEU A 7 3.36 23.19 1.09
CA LEU A 7 2.38 24.26 1.33
C LEU A 7 2.89 25.35 2.27
N THR A 8 3.66 24.98 3.30
CA THR A 8 4.32 25.94 4.19
C THR A 8 5.30 26.81 3.41
N ALA A 9 6.16 26.20 2.58
CA ALA A 9 7.10 26.93 1.73
C ALA A 9 6.37 27.86 0.74
N ALA A 10 5.27 27.41 0.13
CA ALA A 10 4.45 28.23 -0.76
C ALA A 10 3.86 29.45 -0.04
N ARG A 11 3.36 29.27 1.20
CA ARG A 11 2.88 30.38 2.04
C ARG A 11 3.98 31.35 2.44
N MET A 12 5.22 30.88 2.56
CA MET A 12 6.40 31.71 2.80
C MET A 12 6.94 32.37 1.52
N GLY A 13 6.28 32.20 0.38
CA GLY A 13 6.60 32.87 -0.88
C GLY A 13 7.39 32.03 -1.89
N ALA A 14 7.59 30.74 -1.64
CA ALA A 14 8.22 29.86 -2.63
C ALA A 14 7.25 29.52 -3.77
N THR A 15 7.75 29.51 -5.01
CA THR A 15 7.00 28.94 -6.15
C THR A 15 7.19 27.43 -6.16
N ILE A 16 6.09 26.68 -6.17
CA ILE A 16 6.10 25.22 -6.16
C ILE A 16 5.28 24.70 -7.33
N ALA A 17 5.83 23.72 -8.03
CA ALA A 17 5.17 23.00 -9.11
C ALA A 17 5.54 21.51 -9.04
N ASN A 18 4.53 20.65 -9.01
CA ASN A 18 4.67 19.22 -9.26
C ASN A 18 4.47 18.92 -10.76
N HIS A 19 4.76 17.68 -11.17
CA HIS A 19 4.69 17.25 -12.58
C HIS A 19 5.60 18.03 -13.54
N MET A 20 6.59 18.76 -13.01
CA MET A 20 7.65 19.41 -13.78
C MET A 20 8.88 18.50 -13.79
N GLU A 21 9.23 17.94 -14.94
CA GLU A 21 10.44 17.14 -15.11
C GLU A 21 11.60 17.98 -15.61
N VAL A 22 12.77 17.83 -14.99
CA VAL A 22 14.03 18.40 -15.50
C VAL A 22 14.49 17.59 -16.71
N LEU A 23 14.55 18.22 -17.88
CA LEU A 23 15.07 17.62 -19.11
C LEU A 23 16.58 17.79 -19.23
N SER A 24 17.08 19.00 -18.93
CA SER A 24 18.50 19.35 -19.00
C SER A 24 18.84 20.51 -18.08
N LEU A 25 20.12 20.68 -17.78
CA LEU A 25 20.63 21.81 -17.00
C LEU A 25 21.11 22.92 -17.94
N ILE A 26 20.80 24.16 -17.57
CA ILE A 26 21.25 25.34 -18.31
C ILE A 26 22.61 25.74 -17.77
N LYS A 27 23.61 25.74 -18.66
CA LYS A 27 25.01 26.06 -18.37
C LYS A 27 25.35 27.43 -18.97
N MET A 28 26.02 28.28 -18.21
CA MET A 28 26.47 29.61 -18.65
C MET A 28 27.90 29.84 -18.20
N LYS A 29 28.67 30.62 -18.96
CA LYS A 29 30.02 31.00 -18.56
C LYS A 29 29.97 32.17 -17.58
N ASN A 30 30.77 32.10 -16.52
CA ASN A 30 31.00 33.23 -15.61
C ASN A 30 32.00 34.23 -16.22
N GLU A 31 32.30 35.30 -15.48
CA GLU A 31 33.24 36.36 -15.92
C GLU A 31 34.67 35.82 -16.13
N GLU A 32 35.03 34.72 -15.47
CA GLU A 32 36.32 34.03 -15.55
C GLU A 32 36.35 32.98 -16.69
N GLY A 33 35.23 32.79 -17.39
CA GLY A 33 35.08 31.86 -18.51
C GLY A 33 34.75 30.41 -18.12
N GLU A 34 34.58 30.14 -16.82
CA GLU A 34 34.21 28.83 -16.29
C GLU A 34 32.71 28.55 -16.48
N GLU A 35 32.37 27.29 -16.75
CA GLU A 35 30.98 26.88 -16.95
C GLU A 35 30.28 26.63 -15.62
N GLU A 36 29.18 27.34 -15.38
CA GLU A 36 28.35 27.22 -14.18
C GLU A 36 26.91 26.85 -14.54
N ILE A 37 26.28 26.05 -13.69
CA ILE A 37 24.87 25.76 -13.83
C ILE A 37 24.05 26.94 -13.31
N ARG A 38 23.22 27.49 -14.19
CA ARG A 38 22.38 28.67 -13.94
C ARG A 38 20.90 28.42 -14.12
N GLY A 39 20.47 27.16 -14.22
CA GLY A 39 19.06 26.85 -14.38
C GLY A 39 18.79 25.45 -14.92
N ALA A 40 17.56 25.24 -15.36
CA ALA A 40 17.11 24.00 -15.96
C ALA A 40 16.04 24.24 -17.03
N VAL A 41 16.01 23.36 -18.02
CA VAL A 41 14.88 23.20 -18.95
C VAL A 41 13.92 22.19 -18.34
N LEU A 42 12.67 22.60 -18.16
CA LEU A 42 11.63 21.84 -17.50
C LEU A 42 10.52 21.49 -18.48
N LEU A 43 10.02 20.26 -18.40
CA LEU A 43 8.82 19.81 -19.11
C LEU A 43 7.66 19.66 -18.13
N ASP A 44 6.60 20.43 -18.35
CA ASP A 44 5.32 20.22 -17.67
C ASP A 44 4.66 18.96 -18.25
N ARG A 45 4.61 17.89 -17.46
CA ARG A 45 4.01 16.61 -17.87
C ARG A 45 2.48 16.67 -17.95
N VAL A 46 1.83 17.71 -17.43
CA VAL A 46 0.38 17.91 -17.52
C VAL A 46 0.03 18.63 -18.82
N SER A 47 0.70 19.74 -19.14
CA SER A 47 0.39 20.52 -20.36
C SER A 47 1.24 20.20 -21.58
N GLY A 48 2.36 19.49 -21.41
CA GLY A 48 3.34 19.18 -22.45
C GLY A 48 4.25 20.36 -22.83
N LYS A 49 4.16 21.49 -22.12
CA LYS A 49 4.95 22.69 -22.41
C LYS A 49 6.34 22.64 -21.78
N GLU A 50 7.32 23.19 -22.48
CA GLU A 50 8.68 23.37 -21.96
C GLU A 50 8.88 24.78 -21.42
N TYR A 51 9.67 24.89 -20.35
CA TYR A 51 10.01 26.14 -19.67
C TYR A 51 11.49 26.20 -19.37
N ASN A 52 12.10 27.36 -19.59
CA ASN A 52 13.46 27.64 -19.16
C ASN A 52 13.42 28.42 -17.85
N VAL A 53 13.96 27.85 -16.78
CA VAL A 53 14.04 28.50 -15.46
C VAL A 53 15.49 28.83 -15.15
N ILE A 54 15.78 30.10 -14.95
CA ILE A 54 17.10 30.60 -14.54
C ILE A 54 17.12 30.80 -13.03
N ALA A 55 18.19 30.37 -12.39
CA ALA A 55 18.41 30.45 -10.96
C ALA A 55 19.86 30.80 -10.64
N LYS A 56 20.08 31.48 -9.51
CA LYS A 56 21.43 31.78 -9.01
C LYS A 56 22.16 30.53 -8.50
N CYS A 57 21.40 29.58 -7.96
CA CYS A 57 21.85 28.30 -7.41
C CYS A 57 20.88 27.21 -7.84
N VAL A 58 21.39 26.01 -8.16
CA VAL A 58 20.60 24.83 -8.44
C VAL A 58 20.96 23.73 -7.45
N VAL A 59 19.95 23.25 -6.71
CA VAL A 59 20.08 22.14 -5.76
C VAL A 59 19.43 20.89 -6.33
N ASN A 60 20.20 19.82 -6.46
CA ASN A 60 19.74 18.49 -6.82
C ASN A 60 19.38 17.69 -5.56
N ALA A 61 18.08 17.50 -5.34
CA ALA A 61 17.52 16.72 -4.22
C ALA A 61 16.59 15.60 -4.73
N THR A 62 17.00 14.89 -5.79
CA THR A 62 16.15 13.93 -6.52
C THR A 62 16.22 12.48 -6.00
N GLY A 63 16.75 12.28 -4.78
CA GLY A 63 16.72 11.00 -4.08
C GLY A 63 17.42 9.89 -4.87
N PRO A 64 16.77 8.75 -5.20
CA PRO A 64 17.40 7.68 -5.98
C PRO A 64 17.76 8.10 -7.42
N TYR A 65 17.21 9.21 -7.92
CA TYR A 65 17.50 9.73 -9.26
C TYR A 65 18.64 10.75 -9.27
N THR A 66 19.31 10.95 -8.14
CA THR A 66 20.38 11.95 -7.96
C THR A 66 21.44 11.88 -9.05
N ASP A 67 21.93 10.69 -9.38
CA ASP A 67 22.97 10.52 -10.39
C ASP A 67 22.51 10.87 -11.80
N ARG A 68 21.21 10.73 -12.12
CA ARG A 68 20.67 11.15 -13.43
C ARG A 68 20.85 12.64 -13.64
N ILE A 69 20.64 13.46 -12.60
CA ILE A 69 20.85 14.91 -12.68
C ILE A 69 22.34 15.26 -12.63
N ARG A 70 23.16 14.57 -11.81
CA ARG A 70 24.61 14.79 -11.79
C ARG A 70 25.25 14.52 -13.15
N GLN A 71 24.79 13.47 -13.85
CA GLN A 71 25.26 13.14 -15.19
C GLN A 71 24.83 14.14 -16.28
N MET A 72 23.75 14.92 -16.04
CA MET A 72 23.43 16.07 -16.91
C MET A 72 24.43 17.21 -16.73
N ALA A 73 25.03 17.35 -15.55
CA ALA A 73 26.06 18.34 -15.26
C ALA A 73 27.43 17.92 -15.82
N ASP A 74 27.80 16.67 -15.58
CA ASP A 74 29.06 16.06 -15.99
C ASP A 74 28.82 14.57 -16.32
N PRO A 75 28.85 14.18 -17.61
CA PRO A 75 28.61 12.79 -18.04
C PRO A 75 29.57 11.76 -17.42
N ASP A 76 30.79 12.18 -17.06
CA ASP A 76 31.85 11.29 -16.56
C ASP A 76 31.87 11.20 -15.03
N VAL A 77 30.92 11.86 -14.35
CA VAL A 77 30.84 11.87 -12.89
C VAL A 77 30.61 10.47 -12.32
N LYS A 78 31.38 10.10 -11.30
CA LYS A 78 31.21 8.83 -10.59
C LYS A 78 29.86 8.79 -9.86
N LYS A 79 29.06 7.74 -10.12
CA LYS A 79 27.78 7.50 -9.43
C LYS A 79 27.98 7.36 -7.91
N ILE A 80 27.11 7.99 -7.13
CA ILE A 80 27.13 7.95 -5.64
C ILE A 80 25.93 7.20 -5.06
N CYS A 81 24.83 7.07 -5.81
CA CYS A 81 23.64 6.37 -5.37
C CYS A 81 23.69 4.90 -5.77
N LEU A 82 23.61 4.03 -4.76
CA LEU A 82 23.36 2.62 -4.92
C LEU A 82 21.88 2.33 -4.60
N PRO A 83 21.06 1.92 -5.57
CA PRO A 83 19.70 1.50 -5.28
C PRO A 83 19.74 0.19 -4.49
N SER A 84 19.20 0.20 -3.27
CA SER A 84 18.97 -1.02 -2.50
C SER A 84 17.47 -1.23 -2.35
N ALA A 85 16.95 -2.25 -3.02
CA ALA A 85 15.67 -2.86 -2.68
C ALA A 85 15.95 -3.98 -1.67
N GLY A 86 15.14 -4.11 -0.62
CA GLY A 86 15.29 -5.18 0.35
C GLY A 86 15.11 -6.56 -0.30
N VAL A 87 16.09 -7.45 -0.06
CA VAL A 87 16.31 -8.83 -0.59
C VAL A 87 17.04 -8.90 -1.97
N HIS A 88 18.10 -9.72 -2.01
CA HIS A 88 19.13 -9.73 -3.07
C HIS A 88 18.75 -10.60 -4.30
N ILE A 89 18.76 -10.00 -5.49
CA ILE A 89 19.01 -10.67 -6.80
C ILE A 89 19.58 -9.63 -7.81
N VAL A 90 20.41 -10.06 -8.76
CA VAL A 90 21.03 -9.21 -9.80
C VAL A 90 20.23 -9.27 -11.11
N LEU A 91 19.93 -8.10 -11.71
CA LEU A 91 19.25 -7.95 -13.01
C LEU A 91 19.89 -6.81 -13.84
N PRO A 92 19.83 -6.86 -15.19
CA PRO A 92 20.20 -5.74 -16.07
C PRO A 92 19.24 -4.53 -15.96
N GLU A 93 19.80 -3.33 -16.22
CA GLU A 93 19.31 -1.99 -15.81
C GLU A 93 17.97 -1.50 -16.42
N TYR A 94 17.30 -2.27 -17.31
CA TYR A 94 16.05 -1.85 -17.98
C TYR A 94 14.76 -2.56 -17.51
N TYR A 95 14.81 -3.46 -16.52
CA TYR A 95 13.71 -4.41 -16.30
C TYR A 95 12.65 -4.13 -15.23
N ARG A 96 12.82 -3.35 -14.15
CA ARG A 96 11.74 -3.21 -13.13
C ARG A 96 11.76 -1.90 -12.34
N LEU A 97 10.63 -1.18 -12.37
CA LEU A 97 10.19 -0.37 -11.22
C LEU A 97 9.95 -1.33 -10.03
N PRO A 98 10.30 -0.94 -8.79
CA PRO A 98 10.07 -1.78 -7.62
C PRO A 98 8.57 -2.08 -7.51
N HIS A 99 8.20 -3.35 -7.57
CA HIS A 99 6.84 -3.81 -7.27
C HIS A 99 6.91 -5.03 -6.37
N PRO A 100 5.92 -5.25 -5.50
CA PRO A 100 5.85 -6.46 -4.68
C PRO A 100 5.65 -7.68 -5.57
N THR A 101 6.36 -8.76 -5.27
CA THR A 101 6.11 -10.08 -5.87
C THR A 101 5.36 -10.98 -4.90
N GLU A 102 4.69 -12.02 -5.40
CA GLU A 102 4.01 -12.99 -4.53
C GLU A 102 5.01 -13.70 -3.59
N LYS A 103 6.27 -13.88 -4.01
CA LYS A 103 7.34 -14.41 -3.15
C LYS A 103 7.62 -13.51 -1.96
N ASP A 104 7.63 -12.19 -2.15
CA ASP A 104 7.85 -11.22 -1.07
C ASP A 104 6.69 -11.25 -0.07
N ILE A 105 5.45 -11.34 -0.57
CA ILE A 105 4.25 -11.44 0.25
C ILE A 105 4.27 -12.72 1.09
N GLN A 106 4.53 -13.88 0.46
CA GLN A 106 4.61 -15.16 1.17
C GLN A 106 5.74 -15.21 2.18
N PHE A 107 6.88 -14.57 1.89
CA PHE A 107 7.95 -14.40 2.86
C PHE A 107 7.46 -13.66 4.11
N ILE A 108 6.84 -12.49 3.97
CA ILE A 108 6.30 -11.73 5.11
C ILE A 108 5.24 -12.51 5.88
N LEU A 109 4.32 -13.19 5.17
CA LEU A 109 3.28 -14.01 5.80
C LEU A 109 3.84 -15.21 6.58
N LYS A 110 4.94 -15.79 6.10
CA LYS A 110 5.63 -16.86 6.80
C LYS A 110 6.29 -16.34 8.07
N GLU A 111 7.00 -15.21 7.99
CA GLU A 111 7.70 -14.62 9.14
C GLU A 111 6.74 -14.11 10.21
N ILE A 112 5.61 -13.48 9.84
CA ILE A 112 4.66 -12.92 10.82
C ILE A 112 3.97 -14.00 11.67
N LYS A 113 3.83 -15.21 11.13
CA LYS A 113 3.19 -16.35 11.81
C LYS A 113 3.85 -16.65 13.16
N ASP A 114 5.16 -16.44 13.26
CA ASP A 114 5.92 -16.75 14.48
C ASP A 114 5.72 -15.69 15.59
N TYR A 115 5.12 -14.54 15.27
CA TYR A 115 4.87 -13.44 16.21
C TYR A 115 3.41 -13.34 16.68
N LEU A 116 2.50 -14.10 16.06
CA LEU A 116 1.07 -14.06 16.38
C LEU A 116 0.67 -15.24 17.27
N SER A 117 -0.43 -15.09 17.99
CA SER A 117 -1.00 -16.21 18.76
C SER A 117 -1.29 -17.38 17.83
N LYS A 118 -1.09 -18.61 18.32
CA LYS A 118 -1.27 -19.84 17.52
C LYS A 118 -2.65 -20.00 16.88
N ASP A 119 -3.66 -19.34 17.45
CA ASP A 119 -5.04 -19.36 16.98
C ASP A 119 -5.31 -18.32 15.87
N ILE A 120 -4.36 -17.42 15.60
CA ILE A 120 -4.46 -16.42 14.54
C ILE A 120 -3.55 -16.83 13.39
N MET A 121 -4.18 -17.15 12.27
CA MET A 121 -3.49 -17.47 11.03
C MET A 121 -3.72 -16.36 10.01
N VAL A 122 -2.69 -15.56 9.75
CA VAL A 122 -2.73 -14.53 8.71
C VAL A 122 -2.56 -15.21 7.35
N ARG A 123 -3.56 -15.03 6.49
CA ARG A 123 -3.64 -15.67 5.18
C ARG A 123 -3.33 -14.66 4.08
N ARG A 124 -3.10 -15.19 2.88
CA ARG A 124 -2.91 -14.35 1.69
C ARG A 124 -4.12 -13.46 1.39
N GLY A 125 -5.34 -13.96 1.64
CA GLY A 125 -6.59 -13.19 1.50
C GLY A 125 -6.74 -12.04 2.50
N ASP A 126 -6.03 -12.09 3.64
CA ASP A 126 -6.05 -11.02 4.64
C ASP A 126 -5.13 -9.84 4.24
N VAL A 127 -4.35 -9.97 3.15
CA VAL A 127 -3.51 -8.89 2.59
C VAL A 127 -4.35 -7.98 1.68
N LEU A 128 -4.61 -6.76 2.16
CA LEU A 128 -5.46 -5.78 1.48
C LEU A 128 -4.73 -4.94 0.42
N ALA A 129 -3.42 -4.76 0.56
CA ALA A 129 -2.54 -4.11 -0.40
C ALA A 129 -1.08 -4.56 -0.16
N ALA A 130 -0.24 -4.48 -1.20
CA ALA A 130 1.19 -4.69 -1.08
C ALA A 130 1.93 -3.65 -1.93
N TRP A 131 3.06 -3.15 -1.48
CA TRP A 131 3.87 -2.19 -2.24
C TRP A 131 5.35 -2.38 -1.91
N SER A 132 6.23 -1.84 -2.75
CA SER A 132 7.66 -1.79 -2.47
C SER A 132 8.23 -0.41 -2.78
N GLY A 133 9.39 -0.12 -2.19
CA GLY A 133 10.07 1.16 -2.35
C GLY A 133 11.57 0.96 -2.43
N ILE A 134 12.27 1.86 -3.11
CA ILE A 134 13.73 1.86 -3.18
C ILE A 134 14.28 2.69 -2.03
N ARG A 135 15.25 2.13 -1.31
CA ARG A 135 16.07 2.89 -0.38
C ARG A 135 17.31 3.39 -1.13
N PRO A 136 17.50 4.71 -1.31
CA PRO A 136 18.73 5.23 -1.86
C PRO A 136 19.83 5.09 -0.81
N LEU A 137 20.75 4.15 -1.03
CA LEU A 137 21.99 4.06 -0.27
C LEU A 137 23.05 4.88 -0.98
N VAL A 138 23.98 5.46 -0.23
CA VAL A 138 24.96 6.38 -0.79
C VAL A 138 26.36 5.98 -0.38
N ILE A 139 27.28 6.02 -1.34
CA ILE A 139 28.71 5.92 -1.11
C ILE A 139 29.28 7.33 -1.03
N ASN A 140 30.11 7.58 -0.01
CA ASN A 140 30.83 8.84 0.06
C ASN A 140 31.92 8.85 -1.03
N PRO A 141 31.87 9.78 -2.02
CA PRO A 141 32.85 9.82 -3.10
C PRO A 141 34.28 10.12 -2.62
N LYS A 142 34.43 10.66 -1.40
CA LYS A 142 35.70 10.98 -0.76
C LYS A 142 36.22 9.87 0.17
N ALA A 143 35.46 8.79 0.38
CA ALA A 143 35.90 7.68 1.23
C ALA A 143 36.87 6.76 0.47
N THR A 144 37.96 6.38 1.13
CA THR A 144 38.97 5.43 0.61
C THR A 144 38.47 3.98 0.59
N ASP A 145 37.43 3.65 1.36
CA ASP A 145 36.84 2.32 1.42
C ASP A 145 35.42 2.31 0.82
N THR A 146 35.29 1.68 -0.35
CA THR A 146 34.07 1.58 -1.16
C THR A 146 32.96 0.74 -0.50
N GLN A 147 33.25 0.00 0.58
CA GLN A 147 32.25 -0.78 1.31
C GLN A 147 31.53 0.01 2.41
N SER A 148 32.01 1.19 2.77
CA SER A 148 31.40 2.01 3.82
C SER A 148 30.23 2.85 3.27
N VAL A 149 29.05 2.23 3.14
CA VAL A 149 27.81 2.97 2.85
C VAL A 149 27.64 4.06 3.91
N ALA A 150 27.52 5.32 3.46
CA ALA A 150 27.31 6.44 4.36
C ALA A 150 25.95 6.26 5.05
N ARG A 151 25.95 6.12 6.38
CA ARG A 151 24.70 6.03 7.17
C ARG A 151 23.95 7.37 7.27
N ASN A 152 24.61 8.47 6.87
CA ASN A 152 24.11 9.85 6.89
C ASN A 152 23.90 10.39 5.46
N HIS A 153 23.37 11.61 5.33
CA HIS A 153 23.37 12.31 4.04
C HIS A 153 24.78 12.77 3.65
N ILE A 154 24.99 12.98 2.36
CA ILE A 154 26.17 13.66 1.83
C ILE A 154 25.75 14.88 1.03
N ILE A 155 26.61 15.88 1.01
CA ILE A 155 26.51 17.05 0.14
C ILE A 155 27.72 17.01 -0.77
N ASP A 156 27.45 16.93 -2.07
CA ASP A 156 28.46 16.92 -3.14
C ASP A 156 28.30 18.19 -3.98
N ILE A 157 29.40 18.91 -4.18
CA ILE A 157 29.43 20.15 -4.96
C ILE A 157 30.25 19.86 -6.20
N SER A 158 29.64 19.98 -7.37
CA SER A 158 30.35 19.80 -8.64
C SER A 158 31.21 21.03 -8.99
N GLN A 159 32.14 20.88 -9.92
CA GLN A 159 32.95 21.99 -10.43
C GLN A 159 32.09 23.12 -11.03
N ASN A 160 30.97 22.79 -11.66
CA ASN A 160 30.00 23.74 -12.22
C ASN A 160 28.93 24.21 -11.22
N LYS A 161 29.22 24.13 -9.90
CA LYS A 161 28.40 24.64 -8.79
C LYS A 161 27.01 24.00 -8.63
N LEU A 162 26.80 22.77 -9.12
CA LEU A 162 25.62 21.98 -8.76
C LEU A 162 25.78 21.48 -7.32
N VAL A 163 24.85 21.89 -6.45
CA VAL A 163 24.80 21.38 -5.08
C VAL A 163 23.91 20.15 -5.05
N THR A 164 24.44 19.01 -4.65
CA THR A 164 23.70 17.75 -4.61
C THR A 164 23.61 17.22 -3.20
N ILE A 165 22.39 16.92 -2.74
CA ILE A 165 22.17 16.13 -1.53
C ILE A 165 21.79 14.70 -1.90
N ALA A 166 22.49 13.72 -1.32
CA ALA A 166 22.18 12.32 -1.48
C ALA A 166 22.08 11.59 -0.13
N GLY A 167 21.17 10.62 -0.03
CA GLY A 167 21.03 9.74 1.12
C GLY A 167 20.24 10.36 2.26
N GLY A 168 20.64 10.06 3.50
CA GLY A 168 19.96 10.53 4.70
C GLY A 168 18.70 9.73 5.07
N LYS A 169 17.96 10.23 6.06
CA LYS A 169 16.75 9.61 6.59
C LYS A 169 15.63 10.62 6.64
N TRP A 170 14.40 10.11 6.51
CA TRP A 170 13.20 10.92 6.72
C TRP A 170 13.21 11.65 8.07
N THR A 171 13.68 11.00 9.14
CA THR A 171 13.73 11.60 10.48
C THR A 171 14.71 12.77 10.60
N THR A 172 15.66 12.91 9.68
CA THR A 172 16.71 13.95 9.70
C THR A 172 16.51 15.01 8.61
N TYR A 173 15.37 15.00 7.91
CA TYR A 173 15.13 15.83 6.72
C TYR A 173 15.37 17.33 6.96
N ARG A 174 15.00 17.86 8.15
CA ARG A 174 15.17 19.28 8.48
C ARG A 174 16.65 19.66 8.61
N SER A 175 17.43 18.84 9.32
CA SER A 175 18.87 19.06 9.46
C SER A 175 19.57 18.94 8.10
N MET A 176 19.19 17.93 7.31
CA MET A 176 19.66 17.74 5.94
C MET A 176 19.40 18.97 5.06
N ALA A 177 18.19 19.53 5.14
CA ALA A 177 17.82 20.73 4.40
C ALA A 177 18.65 21.95 4.86
N LYS A 178 18.86 22.12 6.16
CA LYS A 178 19.72 23.18 6.70
C LYS A 178 21.14 23.07 6.13
N ASP A 179 21.78 21.92 6.28
CA ASP A 179 23.16 21.72 5.81
C ASP A 179 23.28 21.95 4.29
N THR A 180 22.28 21.52 3.52
CA THR A 180 22.24 21.72 2.06
C THR A 180 22.10 23.19 1.70
N MET A 181 21.25 23.93 2.42
CA MET A 181 21.08 25.36 2.19
C MET A 181 22.33 26.15 2.62
N ASP A 182 23.00 25.78 3.70
CA ASP A 182 24.26 26.39 4.14
C ASP A 182 25.33 26.21 3.03
N ALA A 183 25.48 24.99 2.50
CA ALA A 183 26.38 24.71 1.38
C ALA A 183 26.00 25.47 0.10
N ALA A 184 24.71 25.60 -0.20
CA ALA A 184 24.23 26.35 -1.36
C ALA A 184 24.49 27.87 -1.25
N VAL A 185 24.32 28.42 -0.05
CA VAL A 185 24.62 29.83 0.24
C VAL A 185 26.10 30.10 0.04
N GLU A 186 26.97 29.26 0.58
CA GLU A 186 28.42 29.38 0.43
C GLU A 186 28.86 29.22 -1.04
N THR A 187 28.44 28.13 -1.69
CA THR A 187 28.86 27.77 -3.06
C THR A 187 28.48 28.82 -4.10
N CYS A 188 27.31 29.43 -3.93
CA CYS A 188 26.76 30.38 -4.89
C CYS A 188 26.88 31.84 -4.45
N GLY A 189 27.60 32.12 -3.35
CA GLY A 189 27.81 33.47 -2.83
C GLY A 189 26.50 34.21 -2.57
N LEU A 190 25.51 33.53 -1.98
CA LEU A 190 24.22 34.12 -1.66
C LEU A 190 24.30 34.89 -0.35
N GLU A 191 23.54 35.98 -0.23
CA GLU A 191 23.46 36.77 1.00
C GLU A 191 22.08 36.59 1.63
N PRO A 192 21.88 35.62 2.53
CA PRO A 192 20.60 35.42 3.19
C PRO A 192 20.34 36.56 4.19
N ARG A 193 19.09 37.00 4.26
CA ARG A 193 18.68 38.05 5.21
C ARG A 193 18.76 37.61 6.67
N ASN A 194 18.53 36.32 6.93
CA ASN A 194 18.47 35.73 8.27
C ASN A 194 19.13 34.34 8.25
N GLU A 195 19.43 33.81 9.42
CA GLU A 195 19.72 32.38 9.60
C GLU A 195 18.49 31.50 9.34
N SER A 196 18.67 30.18 9.38
CA SER A 196 17.57 29.23 9.17
C SER A 196 16.48 29.39 10.23
N LEU A 197 15.26 29.71 9.78
CA LEU A 197 14.08 29.84 10.63
C LEU A 197 13.26 28.54 10.74
N THR A 198 13.83 27.41 10.32
CA THR A 198 13.09 26.14 10.24
C THR A 198 12.93 25.44 11.58
N ASP A 199 13.74 25.80 12.59
CA ASP A 199 13.59 25.27 13.94
C ASP A 199 12.42 25.97 14.65
N GLY A 200 11.53 25.19 15.25
CA GLY A 200 10.27 25.69 15.81
C GLY A 200 9.21 26.14 14.80
N LEU A 201 9.48 26.08 13.49
CA LEU A 201 8.48 26.41 12.47
C LEU A 201 7.37 25.36 12.44
N ILE A 202 6.16 25.78 12.78
CA ILE A 202 4.97 24.94 12.65
C ILE A 202 4.59 24.84 11.18
N LEU A 203 4.46 23.61 10.69
CA LEU A 203 4.02 23.35 9.33
C LEU A 203 2.51 23.53 9.17
N GLU A 204 2.11 23.74 7.93
CA GLU A 204 0.73 23.71 7.48
C GLU A 204 -0.07 22.53 8.06
N GLY A 205 -1.24 22.79 8.65
CA GLY A 205 -2.04 21.77 9.34
C GLY A 205 -1.73 21.68 10.83
N GLY A 206 -0.58 22.16 11.31
CA GLY A 206 -0.18 22.05 12.71
C GLY A 206 -0.74 23.13 13.64
N HIS A 207 -1.38 24.18 13.11
CA HIS A 207 -1.66 25.39 13.90
C HIS A 207 -2.93 25.26 14.73
N GLY A 208 -2.81 25.13 16.06
CA GLY A 208 -3.97 25.02 16.93
C GLY A 208 -4.65 23.65 16.88
N TRP A 209 -3.94 22.64 16.40
CA TRP A 209 -4.36 21.25 16.53
C TRP A 209 -4.17 20.75 17.95
N GLY A 210 -5.16 19.98 18.43
CA GLY A 210 -5.05 19.16 19.63
C GLY A 210 -5.81 17.84 19.50
N PRO A 211 -5.56 16.84 20.37
CA PRO A 211 -6.16 15.51 20.26
C PRO A 211 -7.69 15.48 20.24
N ALA A 212 -8.33 16.47 20.87
CA ALA A 212 -9.78 16.61 20.93
C ALA A 212 -10.39 17.44 19.79
N SER A 213 -9.60 17.91 18.82
CA SER A 213 -10.09 18.81 17.75
C SER A 213 -11.19 18.19 16.89
N PHE A 214 -11.18 16.86 16.74
CA PHE A 214 -12.22 16.13 16.00
C PHE A 214 -13.60 16.29 16.63
N ILE A 215 -13.71 16.52 17.95
CA ILE A 215 -15.01 16.70 18.62
C ILE A 215 -15.75 17.89 18.02
N ARG A 216 -15.03 18.97 17.71
CA ARG A 216 -15.62 20.14 17.04
C ARG A 216 -16.04 19.84 15.61
N LEU A 217 -15.33 18.99 14.88
CA LEU A 217 -15.76 18.56 13.55
C LEU A 217 -17.09 17.78 13.61
N VAL A 218 -17.28 16.95 14.64
CA VAL A 218 -18.54 16.25 14.89
C VAL A 218 -19.64 17.23 15.30
N GLN A 219 -19.38 18.12 16.25
CA GLN A 219 -20.38 19.04 16.82
C GLN A 219 -20.78 20.16 15.85
N ASP A 220 -19.82 20.78 15.17
CA ASP A 220 -20.05 21.96 14.35
C ASP A 220 -20.58 21.58 12.94
N PHE A 221 -20.25 20.38 12.43
CA PHE A 221 -20.61 19.96 11.06
C PHE A 221 -21.51 18.72 10.99
N GLY A 222 -21.60 17.92 12.05
CA GLY A 222 -22.34 16.65 12.01
C GLY A 222 -21.61 15.54 11.24
N LEU A 223 -20.27 15.55 11.26
CA LEU A 223 -19.45 14.47 10.71
C LEU A 223 -19.50 13.22 11.58
N GLU A 224 -19.37 12.06 10.95
CA GLU A 224 -19.17 10.79 11.67
C GLU A 224 -17.86 10.82 12.46
N ASN A 225 -17.84 10.18 13.63
CA ASN A 225 -16.71 10.23 14.56
C ASN A 225 -15.40 9.73 13.91
N GLU A 226 -15.44 8.60 13.21
CA GLU A 226 -14.25 8.04 12.55
C GLU A 226 -13.70 9.00 11.46
N VAL A 227 -14.58 9.57 10.65
CA VAL A 227 -14.22 10.56 9.63
C VAL A 227 -13.63 11.82 10.27
N ALA A 228 -14.26 12.33 11.33
CA ALA A 228 -13.76 13.50 12.04
C ALA A 228 -12.36 13.27 12.62
N GLN A 229 -12.10 12.10 13.22
CA GLN A 229 -10.77 11.74 13.72
C GLN A 229 -9.76 11.66 12.58
N HIS A 230 -10.11 10.99 11.48
CA HIS A 230 -9.27 10.92 10.29
C HIS A 230 -8.88 12.31 9.77
N LEU A 231 -9.88 13.19 9.56
CA LEU A 231 -9.62 14.54 9.05
C LEU A 231 -8.75 15.35 10.01
N SER A 232 -9.05 15.30 11.31
CA SER A 232 -8.26 15.97 12.35
C SER A 232 -6.82 15.46 12.40
N ASN A 233 -6.57 14.16 12.24
CA ASN A 233 -5.23 13.59 12.27
C ASN A 233 -4.44 13.83 10.98
N THR A 234 -5.13 13.98 9.85
CA THR A 234 -4.51 14.11 8.53
C THR A 234 -4.24 15.57 8.15
N TYR A 235 -5.24 16.43 8.31
CA TYR A 235 -5.21 17.84 7.91
C TYR A 235 -5.01 18.79 9.08
N GLY A 236 -5.11 18.30 10.31
CA GLY A 236 -4.96 19.10 11.52
C GLY A 236 -5.93 20.28 11.56
N ASP A 237 -5.44 21.50 11.65
CA ASP A 237 -6.29 22.71 11.63
C ASP A 237 -7.02 22.92 10.31
N LYS A 238 -6.55 22.31 9.22
CA LYS A 238 -7.21 22.36 7.90
C LYS A 238 -8.38 21.41 7.76
N ALA A 239 -8.60 20.53 8.73
CA ALA A 239 -9.77 19.66 8.76
C ALA A 239 -11.10 20.43 8.72
N PHE A 240 -11.15 21.63 9.31
CA PHE A 240 -12.32 22.50 9.29
C PHE A 240 -12.61 23.07 7.89
N GLU A 241 -11.57 23.34 7.11
CA GLU A 241 -11.72 23.79 5.71
C GLU A 241 -12.24 22.64 4.84
N VAL A 242 -11.74 21.42 5.07
CA VAL A 242 -12.25 20.20 4.42
C VAL A 242 -13.73 19.98 4.78
N ALA A 243 -14.07 20.03 6.07
CA ALA A 243 -15.44 19.83 6.55
C ALA A 243 -16.44 20.85 5.97
N LYS A 244 -16.03 22.11 5.81
CA LYS A 244 -16.87 23.16 5.18
C LYS A 244 -17.26 22.87 3.74
N MET A 245 -16.47 22.08 3.00
CA MET A 245 -16.79 21.71 1.62
C MET A 245 -17.54 20.38 1.54
N ALA A 246 -17.75 19.69 2.66
CA ALA A 246 -18.47 18.44 2.66
C ALA A 246 -19.94 18.66 2.29
N MET A 247 -20.41 17.91 1.29
CA MET A 247 -21.81 17.92 0.89
C MET A 247 -22.69 17.22 1.94
N LEU A 248 -23.96 17.62 1.99
CA LEU A 248 -24.99 16.96 2.77
C LEU A 248 -25.20 15.53 2.26
N THR A 249 -25.31 14.58 3.18
CA THR A 249 -25.52 13.16 2.84
C THR A 249 -26.98 12.83 2.56
N GLY A 250 -27.91 13.71 2.97
CA GLY A 250 -29.36 13.44 2.99
C GLY A 250 -29.81 12.50 4.11
N LYS A 251 -28.89 12.04 4.97
CA LYS A 251 -29.21 11.19 6.13
C LYS A 251 -29.42 12.04 7.37
N ARG A 252 -30.11 11.49 8.37
CA ARG A 252 -30.17 12.08 9.72
C ARG A 252 -28.78 12.15 10.37
N TRP A 253 -27.96 11.13 10.11
CA TRP A 253 -26.58 11.04 10.56
C TRP A 253 -25.77 10.10 9.64
N PRO A 254 -24.51 10.41 9.33
CA PRO A 254 -23.86 11.73 9.49
C PRO A 254 -24.53 12.78 8.59
N VAL A 255 -24.53 14.05 9.00
CA VAL A 255 -25.21 15.14 8.30
C VAL A 255 -24.48 15.50 7.01
N VAL A 256 -23.15 15.57 7.07
CA VAL A 256 -22.25 15.85 5.94
C VAL A 256 -21.19 14.77 5.81
N GLY A 257 -20.53 14.72 4.66
CA GLY A 257 -19.36 13.85 4.44
C GLY A 257 -19.72 12.50 3.82
N THR A 258 -20.05 12.52 2.54
CA THR A 258 -20.21 11.29 1.74
C THR A 258 -18.85 10.59 1.63
N ARG A 259 -18.78 9.34 2.10
CA ARG A 259 -17.57 8.51 2.00
C ARG A 259 -17.30 8.11 0.55
N LEU A 260 -16.01 8.04 0.18
CA LEU A 260 -15.56 7.55 -1.12
C LEU A 260 -15.63 6.04 -1.24
N ALA A 261 -15.34 5.35 -0.13
CA ALA A 261 -15.48 3.92 0.03
C ALA A 261 -16.11 3.67 1.40
N GLN A 262 -17.10 2.78 1.46
CA GLN A 262 -17.98 2.62 2.63
C GLN A 262 -17.20 2.36 3.93
N ASP A 263 -16.19 1.50 3.88
CA ASP A 263 -15.44 1.04 5.05
C ASP A 263 -14.21 1.90 5.39
N PHE A 264 -14.02 3.02 4.69
CA PHE A 264 -12.86 3.88 4.91
C PHE A 264 -13.30 5.31 5.25
N PRO A 265 -12.57 6.02 6.13
CA PRO A 265 -12.99 7.33 6.60
C PRO A 265 -12.71 8.45 5.59
N TYR A 266 -12.46 8.11 4.32
CA TYR A 266 -12.19 9.09 3.27
C TYR A 266 -13.49 9.63 2.69
N ILE A 267 -13.63 10.95 2.61
CA ILE A 267 -14.84 11.60 2.08
C ILE A 267 -14.59 12.38 0.80
N GLU A 268 -15.64 12.59 0.02
CA GLU A 268 -15.61 13.41 -1.21
C GLU A 268 -15.14 14.85 -0.97
N ALA A 269 -15.19 15.36 0.26
CA ALA A 269 -14.66 16.69 0.55
C ALA A 269 -13.12 16.75 0.51
N GLU A 270 -12.43 15.62 0.63
CA GLU A 270 -10.96 15.55 0.62
C GLU A 270 -10.35 15.82 -0.76
N PHE A 271 -11.18 15.94 -1.80
CA PHE A 271 -10.79 16.60 -3.05
C PHE A 271 -10.44 18.09 -2.86
N TYR A 272 -10.55 18.64 -1.65
CA TYR A 272 -9.70 19.73 -1.14
C TYR A 272 -8.28 19.66 -1.71
N ALA A 273 -7.71 18.45 -1.77
CA ALA A 273 -6.37 18.22 -2.26
C ALA A 273 -6.15 18.65 -3.72
N VAL A 274 -7.17 18.60 -4.56
CA VAL A 274 -7.13 19.11 -5.94
C VAL A 274 -7.06 20.64 -5.94
N ARG A 275 -7.89 21.27 -5.11
CA ARG A 275 -8.01 22.74 -5.04
C ARG A 275 -6.83 23.42 -4.34
N LYS A 276 -6.25 22.76 -3.34
CA LYS A 276 -5.33 23.40 -2.38
C LYS A 276 -4.01 22.66 -2.18
N GLU A 277 -3.90 21.43 -2.66
CA GLU A 277 -2.72 20.58 -2.44
C GLU A 277 -2.09 20.07 -3.74
N TYR A 278 -2.30 20.78 -4.85
CA TYR A 278 -1.66 20.53 -6.14
C TYR A 278 -1.91 19.12 -6.73
N ALA A 279 -2.97 18.41 -6.32
CA ALA A 279 -3.28 17.12 -6.94
C ALA A 279 -3.77 17.34 -8.38
N GLN A 280 -3.14 16.68 -9.36
CA GLN A 280 -3.43 16.83 -10.79
C GLN A 280 -3.74 15.51 -11.47
N THR A 281 -3.58 14.38 -10.78
CA THR A 281 -3.82 13.03 -11.32
C THR A 281 -4.63 12.20 -10.32
N VAL A 282 -5.34 11.19 -10.79
CA VAL A 282 -6.07 10.27 -9.89
C VAL A 282 -5.11 9.61 -8.90
N ILE A 283 -3.90 9.28 -9.33
CA ILE A 283 -2.84 8.68 -8.49
C ILE A 283 -2.41 9.62 -7.37
N ASP A 284 -2.37 10.95 -7.60
CA ASP A 284 -2.09 11.91 -6.53
C ASP A 284 -3.08 11.77 -5.38
N VAL A 285 -4.37 11.60 -5.69
CA VAL A 285 -5.42 11.48 -4.69
C VAL A 285 -5.38 10.12 -3.99
N ILE A 286 -5.42 9.01 -4.73
CA ILE A 286 -5.60 7.67 -4.12
C ILE A 286 -4.37 7.15 -3.34
N ALA A 287 -3.18 7.65 -3.67
CA ALA A 287 -1.93 7.18 -3.07
C ALA A 287 -1.29 8.23 -2.15
N ARG A 288 -1.32 9.52 -2.52
CA ARG A 288 -0.50 10.56 -1.86
C ARG A 288 -1.29 11.51 -0.97
N ARG A 289 -2.59 11.69 -1.20
CA ARG A 289 -3.47 12.58 -0.41
C ARG A 289 -4.36 11.76 0.51
N THR A 290 -5.02 10.77 -0.08
CA THR A 290 -5.61 9.64 0.63
C THR A 290 -4.63 8.46 0.55
N ARG A 291 -4.65 7.58 1.54
CA ARG A 291 -3.84 6.36 1.54
C ARG A 291 -4.67 5.15 1.07
N LEU A 292 -5.80 5.38 0.40
CA LEU A 292 -6.76 4.32 0.09
C LEU A 292 -6.11 3.19 -0.70
N ALA A 293 -5.27 3.51 -1.69
CA ALA A 293 -4.54 2.52 -2.49
C ALA A 293 -3.56 1.67 -1.67
N PHE A 294 -3.01 2.22 -0.58
CA PHE A 294 -2.09 1.51 0.33
C PHE A 294 -2.82 0.74 1.43
N LEU A 295 -4.08 1.08 1.71
CA LEU A 295 -4.88 0.40 2.72
C LEU A 295 -5.70 -0.73 2.11
N ASN A 296 -6.31 -0.50 0.95
CA ASN A 296 -7.13 -1.48 0.27
C ASN A 296 -7.22 -1.19 -1.24
N VAL A 297 -6.54 -2.04 -2.00
CA VAL A 297 -6.45 -1.90 -3.46
C VAL A 297 -7.80 -2.15 -4.15
N GLN A 298 -8.68 -2.98 -3.56
CA GLN A 298 -10.00 -3.30 -4.09
C GLN A 298 -10.97 -2.13 -3.91
N ALA A 299 -11.06 -1.60 -2.68
CA ALA A 299 -11.89 -0.43 -2.39
C ALA A 299 -11.47 0.78 -3.23
N THR A 300 -10.18 0.89 -3.54
CA THR A 300 -9.66 1.92 -4.45
C THR A 300 -10.17 1.72 -5.87
N GLU A 301 -10.08 0.50 -6.41
CA GLU A 301 -10.55 0.17 -7.77
C GLU A 301 -12.04 0.50 -7.95
N GLU A 302 -12.87 0.11 -6.98
CA GLU A 302 -14.31 0.38 -6.99
C GLU A 302 -14.64 1.87 -6.95
N ALA A 303 -13.80 2.67 -6.27
CA ALA A 303 -13.97 4.11 -6.16
C ALA A 303 -13.43 4.89 -7.38
N LEU A 304 -12.64 4.29 -8.29
CA LEU A 304 -11.93 5.01 -9.35
C LEU A 304 -12.85 5.86 -10.26
N HIS A 305 -13.99 5.32 -10.65
CA HIS A 305 -14.93 6.05 -11.50
C HIS A 305 -15.46 7.30 -10.79
N ARG A 306 -15.87 7.17 -9.53
CA ARG A 306 -16.35 8.31 -8.73
C ARG A 306 -15.25 9.35 -8.52
N ILE A 307 -14.03 8.89 -8.23
CA ILE A 307 -12.86 9.75 -8.02
C ILE A 307 -12.54 10.53 -9.31
N SER A 308 -12.46 9.85 -10.45
CA SER A 308 -12.22 10.48 -11.75
C SER A 308 -13.32 11.47 -12.14
N ASP A 309 -14.57 11.18 -11.78
CA ASP A 309 -15.68 12.11 -12.02
C ASP A 309 -15.57 13.40 -11.23
N ILE A 310 -15.25 13.31 -9.92
CA ILE A 310 -15.05 14.49 -9.07
C ILE A 310 -13.85 15.29 -9.57
N MET A 311 -12.70 14.63 -9.80
CA MET A 311 -11.51 15.32 -10.32
C MET A 311 -11.76 15.97 -11.67
N GLY A 312 -12.47 15.29 -12.57
CA GLY A 312 -12.76 15.84 -13.88
C GLY A 312 -13.72 17.02 -13.85
N GLN A 313 -14.58 17.14 -12.82
CA GLN A 313 -15.37 18.35 -12.59
C GLN A 313 -14.47 19.50 -12.09
N GLU A 314 -13.59 19.24 -11.11
CA GLU A 314 -12.70 20.25 -10.53
C GLU A 314 -11.65 20.77 -11.52
N LEU A 315 -11.12 19.88 -12.37
CA LEU A 315 -10.04 20.18 -13.32
C LEU A 315 -10.52 20.35 -14.77
N ASN A 316 -11.84 20.35 -14.99
CA ASN A 316 -12.45 20.46 -16.32
C ASN A 316 -11.94 19.42 -17.34
N TRP A 317 -11.84 18.16 -16.94
CA TRP A 317 -11.39 17.08 -17.82
C TRP A 317 -12.44 16.67 -18.84
N SER A 318 -11.98 16.36 -20.05
CA SER A 318 -12.79 15.69 -21.06
C SER A 318 -13.10 14.24 -20.64
N LYS A 319 -14.13 13.64 -21.26
CA LYS A 319 -14.43 12.22 -21.07
C LYS A 319 -13.22 11.32 -21.39
N ALA A 320 -12.48 11.65 -22.45
CA ALA A 320 -11.28 10.90 -22.83
C ALA A 320 -10.20 10.98 -21.74
N LYS A 321 -9.99 12.16 -21.14
CA LYS A 321 -9.01 12.33 -20.06
C LYS A 321 -9.41 11.57 -18.79
N LYS A 322 -10.70 11.55 -18.44
CA LYS A 322 -11.21 10.74 -17.32
C LYS A 322 -10.89 9.25 -17.49
N GLU A 323 -11.11 8.70 -18.68
CA GLU A 323 -10.82 7.29 -18.99
C GLU A 323 -9.31 7.01 -19.00
N GLU A 324 -8.50 7.94 -19.53
CA GLU A 324 -7.04 7.85 -19.47
C GLU A 324 -6.54 7.79 -18.02
N GLU A 325 -7.02 8.67 -17.15
CA GLU A 325 -6.64 8.70 -15.74
C GLU A 325 -7.07 7.43 -14.99
N ILE A 326 -8.24 6.88 -15.29
CA ILE A 326 -8.69 5.60 -14.74
C ILE A 326 -7.78 4.46 -15.22
N ALA A 327 -7.41 4.44 -16.50
CA ALA A 327 -6.51 3.42 -17.04
C ALA A 327 -5.12 3.47 -16.41
N LEU A 328 -4.57 4.68 -16.22
CA LEU A 328 -3.30 4.90 -15.51
C LEU A 328 -3.38 4.49 -14.04
N ALA A 329 -4.47 4.84 -13.35
CA ALA A 329 -4.70 4.42 -11.97
C ALA A 329 -4.79 2.90 -11.85
N ARG A 330 -5.53 2.22 -12.73
CA ARG A 330 -5.58 0.74 -12.81
C ARG A 330 -4.20 0.15 -13.02
N GLN A 331 -3.40 0.70 -13.94
CA GLN A 331 -2.03 0.25 -14.17
C GLN A 331 -1.18 0.37 -12.90
N PHE A 332 -1.31 1.48 -12.18
CA PHE A 332 -0.65 1.71 -10.89
C PHE A 332 -1.10 0.69 -9.83
N LEU A 333 -2.41 0.47 -9.66
CA LEU A 333 -2.92 -0.53 -8.71
C LEU A 333 -2.42 -1.95 -9.04
N ASN A 334 -2.41 -2.28 -10.33
CA ASN A 334 -1.95 -3.56 -10.87
C ASN A 334 -0.47 -3.82 -10.67
N ARG A 335 0.37 -2.80 -10.87
CA ARG A 335 1.83 -2.95 -10.83
C ARG A 335 2.40 -2.64 -9.46
N GLU A 336 2.00 -1.54 -8.86
CA GLU A 336 2.68 -0.98 -7.68
C GLU A 336 1.97 -1.33 -6.37
N MET A 337 0.65 -1.60 -6.41
CA MET A 337 -0.15 -1.89 -5.21
C MET A 337 -0.56 -3.37 -5.04
N GLY A 338 0.00 -4.25 -5.87
CA GLY A 338 -0.17 -5.69 -5.75
C GLY A 338 -1.55 -6.23 -6.13
N PHE A 339 -2.36 -5.48 -6.88
CA PHE A 339 -3.68 -5.95 -7.34
C PHE A 339 -3.56 -7.21 -8.21
N ASN A 340 -2.60 -7.22 -9.15
CA ASN A 340 -2.35 -8.40 -9.99
C ASN A 340 -1.90 -9.63 -9.21
N CYS A 341 -1.29 -9.48 -8.03
CA CYS A 341 -0.92 -10.61 -7.19
C CYS A 341 -2.15 -11.29 -6.58
N ARG A 342 -3.32 -10.63 -6.55
CA ARG A 342 -4.61 -11.28 -6.22
C ARG A 342 -5.22 -11.93 -7.47
N THR A 343 -5.20 -11.25 -8.61
CA THR A 343 -5.82 -11.72 -9.88
C THR A 343 -4.99 -12.80 -10.60
N SER A 344 -3.73 -13.03 -10.23
CA SER A 344 -2.84 -14.02 -10.88
C SER A 344 -3.26 -15.48 -10.70
N LEU A 345 -4.29 -15.75 -9.90
CA LEU A 345 -4.99 -17.03 -9.87
C LEU A 345 -5.40 -17.50 -11.28
N MET A 346 -5.87 -16.58 -12.14
CA MET A 346 -6.36 -16.90 -13.48
C MET A 346 -5.31 -17.32 -14.51
N LYS A 347 -4.02 -17.15 -14.22
CA LYS A 347 -2.94 -17.39 -15.18
C LYS A 347 -2.10 -18.62 -14.86
N ILE A 348 -2.44 -19.35 -13.80
CA ILE A 348 -1.76 -20.59 -13.45
C ILE A 348 -2.28 -21.65 -14.43
N PRO A 349 -1.43 -22.20 -15.31
CA PRO A 349 -1.87 -23.25 -16.22
C PRO A 349 -2.35 -24.44 -15.39
N ILE A 350 -3.56 -24.91 -15.68
CA ILE A 350 -4.16 -26.04 -14.99
C ILE A 350 -3.29 -27.27 -15.26
N ASN A 351 -2.50 -27.68 -14.27
CA ASN A 351 -1.61 -28.83 -14.36
C ASN A 351 -2.11 -30.01 -13.51
N PHE A 352 -3.09 -30.74 -14.06
CA PHE A 352 -3.69 -31.92 -13.45
C PHE A 352 -3.40 -33.17 -14.27
N THR A 353 -3.24 -34.30 -13.58
CA THR A 353 -3.43 -35.62 -14.19
C THR A 353 -4.93 -35.86 -14.44
N GLU A 354 -5.29 -36.76 -15.35
CA GLU A 354 -6.71 -37.05 -15.66
C GLU A 354 -7.52 -37.42 -14.41
N GLY A 355 -6.94 -38.20 -13.49
CA GLY A 355 -7.59 -38.58 -12.23
C GLY A 355 -7.79 -37.40 -11.25
N GLU A 356 -6.89 -36.42 -11.25
CA GLU A 356 -7.00 -35.23 -10.41
C GLU A 356 -8.03 -34.22 -10.95
N ALA A 357 -8.06 -34.05 -12.28
CA ALA A 357 -9.06 -33.20 -12.93
C ALA A 357 -10.47 -33.70 -12.59
N GLU A 358 -10.70 -35.02 -12.69
CA GLU A 358 -12.01 -35.61 -12.34
C GLU A 358 -12.33 -35.47 -10.85
N LYS A 359 -11.33 -35.63 -9.97
CA LYS A 359 -11.49 -35.40 -8.51
C LYS A 359 -11.94 -33.97 -8.21
N TYR A 360 -11.30 -32.97 -8.79
CA TYR A 360 -11.63 -31.56 -8.52
C TYR A 360 -12.96 -31.16 -9.16
N LYS A 361 -13.27 -31.64 -10.37
CA LYS A 361 -14.61 -31.47 -10.96
C LYS A 361 -15.72 -32.10 -10.13
N LYS A 362 -15.45 -33.23 -9.47
CA LYS A 362 -16.39 -33.86 -8.54
C LYS A 362 -16.57 -33.02 -7.27
N ARG A 363 -15.48 -32.46 -6.72
CA ARG A 363 -15.54 -31.50 -5.60
C ARG A 363 -16.41 -30.28 -5.96
N PHE A 364 -16.21 -29.68 -7.13
CA PHE A 364 -17.01 -28.54 -7.60
C PHE A 364 -18.50 -28.89 -7.72
N ARG A 365 -18.83 -30.02 -8.36
CA ARG A 365 -20.21 -30.52 -8.47
C ARG A 365 -20.89 -30.80 -7.13
N THR A 366 -20.12 -31.06 -6.07
CA THR A 366 -20.66 -31.25 -4.72
C THR A 366 -21.08 -29.91 -4.09
N LEU A 367 -20.39 -28.83 -4.43
CA LEU A 367 -20.74 -27.47 -4.02
C LEU A 367 -21.87 -26.89 -4.87
N ASP A 368 -21.88 -27.19 -6.17
CA ASP A 368 -22.93 -26.81 -7.12
C ASP A 368 -24.06 -27.87 -7.14
N SER A 369 -24.73 -28.04 -6.00
CA SER A 369 -25.81 -29.03 -5.80
C SER A 369 -26.99 -28.88 -6.78
N HIS A 370 -27.12 -27.71 -7.40
CA HIS A 370 -28.17 -27.38 -8.37
C HIS A 370 -27.70 -27.36 -9.84
N GLY A 371 -26.43 -27.68 -10.11
CA GLY A 371 -25.90 -27.78 -11.48
C GLY A 371 -25.94 -26.47 -12.27
N LYS A 372 -25.73 -25.33 -11.60
CA LYS A 372 -25.78 -23.99 -12.18
C LYS A 372 -24.52 -23.64 -12.98
N GLY A 373 -23.42 -24.36 -12.77
CA GLY A 373 -22.10 -24.07 -13.32
C GLY A 373 -21.32 -23.00 -12.53
N PHE A 374 -21.86 -22.53 -11.40
CA PHE A 374 -21.23 -21.55 -10.52
C PHE A 374 -21.74 -21.67 -9.08
N ILE A 375 -20.92 -21.25 -8.12
CA ILE A 375 -21.21 -21.29 -6.68
C ILE A 375 -21.44 -19.86 -6.17
N THR A 376 -22.54 -19.63 -5.47
CA THR A 376 -22.90 -18.34 -4.84
C THR A 376 -22.65 -18.36 -3.33
N PRO A 377 -22.68 -17.20 -2.63
CA PRO A 377 -22.54 -17.16 -1.16
C PRO A 377 -23.56 -18.04 -0.44
N ASN A 378 -24.78 -18.15 -0.98
CA ASN A 378 -25.83 -18.98 -0.41
C ASN A 378 -25.56 -20.48 -0.61
N ASP A 379 -24.99 -20.89 -1.75
CA ASP A 379 -24.64 -22.30 -1.96
C ASP A 379 -23.51 -22.73 -1.01
N LEU A 380 -22.52 -21.84 -0.84
CA LEU A 380 -21.43 -22.07 0.11
C LEU A 380 -21.94 -22.11 1.55
N ARG A 381 -22.90 -21.26 1.93
CA ARG A 381 -23.59 -21.33 3.24
C ARG A 381 -24.23 -22.69 3.44
N GLN A 382 -25.09 -23.11 2.51
CA GLN A 382 -25.82 -24.37 2.63
C GLN A 382 -24.86 -25.56 2.74
N PHE A 383 -23.77 -25.54 1.99
CA PHE A 383 -22.72 -26.55 2.07
C PHE A 383 -22.02 -26.59 3.44
N LEU A 384 -21.65 -25.43 3.99
CA LEU A 384 -20.96 -25.35 5.29
C LEU A 384 -21.89 -25.68 6.46
N GLU A 385 -23.16 -25.26 6.39
CA GLU A 385 -24.18 -25.64 7.36
C GLU A 385 -24.43 -27.16 7.36
N ALA A 386 -24.48 -27.79 6.18
CA ALA A 386 -24.55 -29.25 6.05
C ALA A 386 -23.30 -29.96 6.62
N ALA A 387 -22.16 -29.27 6.68
CA ALA A 387 -20.92 -29.75 7.30
C ALA A 387 -20.87 -29.51 8.84
N GLY A 388 -21.91 -28.89 9.41
CA GLY A 388 -22.00 -28.51 10.82
C GLY A 388 -21.14 -27.29 11.18
N GLU A 389 -20.80 -26.45 10.21
CA GLU A 389 -20.06 -25.19 10.43
C GLU A 389 -21.02 -24.00 10.23
N THR A 390 -21.04 -23.09 11.21
CA THR A 390 -21.77 -21.82 11.10
C THR A 390 -20.80 -20.73 10.73
N VAL A 391 -21.11 -20.00 9.65
CA VAL A 391 -20.26 -18.94 9.10
C VAL A 391 -21.14 -17.74 8.78
N ASP A 392 -20.72 -16.55 9.18
CA ASP A 392 -21.45 -15.30 8.89
C ASP A 392 -21.37 -14.89 7.40
N GLU A 393 -22.24 -13.95 7.00
CA GLU A 393 -22.32 -13.42 5.63
C GLU A 393 -20.98 -12.84 5.13
N ASP A 394 -20.27 -12.10 6.00
CA ASP A 394 -19.04 -11.42 5.61
C ASP A 394 -17.90 -12.41 5.37
N ALA A 395 -17.82 -13.47 6.18
CA ALA A 395 -16.87 -14.56 6.00
C ALA A 395 -17.17 -15.37 4.74
N LEU A 396 -18.43 -15.61 4.39
CA LEU A 396 -18.82 -16.28 3.14
C LEU A 396 -18.45 -15.46 1.90
N ARG A 397 -18.77 -14.16 1.92
CA ARG A 397 -18.37 -13.22 0.86
C ARG A 397 -16.86 -13.14 0.74
N SER A 398 -16.15 -13.09 1.87
CA SER A 398 -14.69 -13.12 1.90
C SER A 398 -14.10 -14.40 1.32
N MET A 399 -14.72 -15.57 1.54
CA MET A 399 -14.27 -16.84 0.97
C MET A 399 -14.43 -16.88 -0.55
N LEU A 400 -15.53 -16.35 -1.07
CA LEU A 400 -15.75 -16.30 -2.52
C LEU A 400 -14.90 -15.23 -3.18
N ASN A 401 -14.79 -14.03 -2.60
CA ASN A 401 -13.91 -12.98 -3.10
C ASN A 401 -12.42 -13.36 -3.11
N GLU A 402 -12.01 -14.38 -2.33
CA GLU A 402 -10.64 -14.91 -2.39
C GLU A 402 -10.36 -15.68 -3.69
N VAL A 403 -11.40 -16.19 -4.35
CA VAL A 403 -11.29 -17.14 -5.47
C VAL A 403 -11.94 -16.60 -6.76
N ASP A 404 -12.97 -15.76 -6.63
CA ASP A 404 -13.64 -15.04 -7.72
C ASP A 404 -12.68 -14.03 -8.35
N ALA A 405 -12.09 -14.42 -9.47
CA ALA A 405 -11.07 -13.64 -10.14
C ALA A 405 -11.64 -12.75 -11.26
N ASN A 406 -12.84 -13.06 -11.78
CA ASN A 406 -13.56 -12.22 -12.74
C ASN A 406 -14.48 -11.19 -12.06
N LYS A 407 -14.64 -11.28 -10.73
CA LYS A 407 -15.41 -10.39 -9.84
C LYS A 407 -16.90 -10.35 -10.16
N ASN A 408 -17.46 -11.47 -10.62
CA ASN A 408 -18.89 -11.55 -10.91
C ASN A 408 -19.75 -11.86 -9.66
N GLY A 409 -19.11 -11.99 -8.49
CA GLY A 409 -19.72 -12.31 -7.20
C GLY A 409 -20.06 -13.79 -7.03
N ARG A 410 -19.50 -14.65 -7.88
CA ARG A 410 -19.77 -16.09 -7.99
C ARG A 410 -18.43 -16.80 -8.26
N LEU A 411 -18.39 -18.08 -7.95
CA LEU A 411 -17.22 -18.91 -8.22
C LEU A 411 -17.53 -19.89 -9.36
N GLU A 412 -16.89 -19.68 -10.51
CA GLU A 412 -17.05 -20.53 -11.70
C GLU A 412 -16.15 -21.78 -11.62
N GLU A 413 -16.46 -22.81 -12.42
CA GLU A 413 -15.70 -24.07 -12.42
C GLU A 413 -14.22 -23.84 -12.77
N ASP A 414 -13.94 -23.01 -13.77
CA ASP A 414 -12.57 -22.72 -14.21
C ASP A 414 -11.75 -22.01 -13.11
N GLU A 415 -12.37 -21.08 -12.37
CA GLU A 415 -11.75 -20.39 -11.24
C GLU A 415 -11.45 -21.35 -10.09
N PHE A 416 -12.38 -22.26 -9.80
CA PHE A 416 -12.19 -23.31 -8.80
C PHE A 416 -11.05 -24.27 -9.17
N LEU A 417 -10.97 -24.69 -10.44
CA LEU A 417 -9.91 -25.56 -10.92
C LEU A 417 -8.55 -24.85 -10.89
N GLN A 418 -8.48 -23.57 -11.26
CA GLN A 418 -7.25 -22.78 -11.16
C GLN A 418 -6.77 -22.65 -9.73
N LEU A 419 -7.69 -22.41 -8.78
CA LEU A 419 -7.37 -22.38 -7.35
C LEU A 419 -6.72 -23.71 -6.90
N MET A 420 -7.32 -24.84 -7.24
CA MET A 420 -6.79 -26.15 -6.87
C MET A 420 -5.40 -26.40 -7.48
N SER A 421 -5.17 -25.91 -8.70
CA SER A 421 -3.85 -25.98 -9.34
C SER A 421 -2.82 -25.09 -8.63
N ALA A 422 -3.22 -23.89 -8.21
CA ALA A 422 -2.38 -22.95 -7.48
C ALA A 422 -1.95 -23.50 -6.10
N ILE A 423 -2.87 -24.16 -5.40
CA ILE A 423 -2.61 -24.80 -4.11
C ILE A 423 -1.65 -25.97 -4.29
N LYS A 424 -1.89 -26.83 -5.29
CA LYS A 424 -1.02 -27.98 -5.60
C LYS A 424 0.42 -27.55 -5.93
N THR A 425 0.59 -26.50 -6.73
CA THR A 425 1.91 -26.00 -7.15
C THR A 425 2.64 -25.22 -6.05
N GLY A 426 1.99 -25.00 -4.90
CA GLY A 426 2.52 -24.18 -3.81
C GLY A 426 2.58 -22.69 -4.15
N ALA A 427 1.95 -22.27 -5.26
CA ALA A 427 1.85 -20.86 -5.64
C ALA A 427 0.97 -20.08 -4.64
N ILE A 428 0.02 -20.77 -4.00
CA ILE A 428 -0.85 -20.23 -2.97
C ILE A 428 -0.95 -21.24 -1.83
N ALA A 429 -0.93 -20.75 -0.60
CA ALA A 429 -1.14 -21.56 0.60
C ALA A 429 -2.28 -20.96 1.45
N ASN A 430 -2.94 -21.80 2.24
CA ASN A 430 -3.86 -21.41 3.31
C ASN A 430 -5.16 -20.71 2.86
N VAL A 431 -5.80 -21.24 1.81
CA VAL A 431 -7.10 -20.74 1.29
C VAL A 431 -8.25 -21.23 2.17
N ARG A 432 -9.17 -20.33 2.53
CA ARG A 432 -10.30 -20.66 3.43
C ARG A 432 -11.21 -21.72 2.83
N LEU A 433 -11.56 -21.56 1.55
CA LEU A 433 -12.42 -22.49 0.82
C LEU A 433 -11.83 -23.90 0.80
N GLU A 434 -10.54 -24.05 0.50
CA GLU A 434 -9.89 -25.37 0.47
C GLU A 434 -9.81 -26.00 1.86
N SER A 435 -9.49 -25.23 2.89
CA SER A 435 -9.44 -25.72 4.27
C SER A 435 -10.81 -26.24 4.73
N ALA A 436 -11.90 -25.53 4.39
CA ALA A 436 -13.25 -25.96 4.70
C ALA A 436 -13.64 -27.25 3.94
N LEU A 437 -13.31 -27.33 2.65
CA LEU A 437 -13.57 -28.52 1.83
C LEU A 437 -12.83 -29.75 2.33
N SER A 438 -11.56 -29.59 2.71
CA SER A 438 -10.73 -30.70 3.19
C SER A 438 -11.17 -31.19 4.58
N ARG A 439 -11.67 -30.31 5.47
CA ARG A 439 -12.32 -30.73 6.73
C ARG A 439 -13.61 -31.50 6.50
N TRP A 440 -14.42 -31.09 5.51
CA TRP A 440 -15.64 -31.79 5.15
C TRP A 440 -15.36 -33.21 4.62
N GLU A 441 -14.36 -33.37 3.74
CA GLU A 441 -13.98 -34.69 3.23
C GLU A 441 -13.51 -35.64 4.34
N GLN A 442 -12.78 -35.14 5.34
CA GLN A 442 -12.35 -35.96 6.47
C GLN A 442 -13.54 -36.43 7.33
N LYS A 443 -14.56 -35.57 7.52
CA LYS A 443 -15.80 -35.91 8.24
C LYS A 443 -16.68 -36.89 7.46
N SER A 444 -16.75 -36.81 6.13
CA SER A 444 -17.55 -37.73 5.30
C SER A 444 -16.92 -39.11 5.15
N ILE A 445 -15.61 -39.26 5.40
CA ILE A 445 -14.89 -40.54 5.39
C ILE A 445 -14.95 -41.26 6.75
N SER A 446 -15.23 -40.56 7.87
CA SER A 446 -15.34 -41.18 9.20
C SER A 446 -16.81 -41.55 9.52
N PRO A 447 -17.20 -42.84 9.56
CA PRO A 447 -18.54 -43.20 9.96
C PRO A 447 -18.75 -42.79 11.41
N GLN A 448 -19.90 -42.18 11.71
CA GLN A 448 -20.39 -41.97 13.06
C GLN A 448 -20.35 -43.31 13.82
N ILE A 449 -19.43 -43.45 14.78
CA ILE A 449 -19.55 -44.49 15.80
C ILE A 449 -20.78 -44.09 16.62
N ALA A 450 -21.89 -44.76 16.37
CA ALA A 450 -23.11 -44.63 17.14
C ALA A 450 -22.83 -45.10 18.58
N VAL A 451 -22.65 -44.15 19.50
CA VAL A 451 -22.75 -44.43 20.93
C VAL A 451 -24.24 -44.57 21.23
N GLY A 452 -24.73 -45.82 21.22
CA GLY A 452 -26.08 -46.16 21.60
C GLY A 452 -26.37 -45.71 23.03
N ARG A 453 -27.50 -44.99 23.20
CA ARG A 453 -28.08 -44.66 24.50
C ARG A 453 -28.32 -45.94 25.31
N CYS A 454 -27.75 -46.03 26.50
CA CYS A 454 -28.36 -46.76 27.61
C CYS A 454 -28.86 -45.73 28.62
N LEU A 455 -30.15 -45.41 28.55
CA LEU A 455 -30.93 -44.86 29.66
C LEU A 455 -31.51 -46.06 30.41
N GLY A 456 -31.21 -46.18 31.71
CA GLY A 456 -31.77 -47.24 32.55
C GLY A 456 -31.24 -47.27 33.99
N LEU A 457 -31.83 -46.40 34.84
CA LEU A 457 -32.26 -46.67 36.23
C LEU A 457 -31.22 -46.93 37.36
N THR A 458 -31.12 -45.93 38.24
CA THR A 458 -31.18 -45.98 39.74
C THR A 458 -30.36 -47.00 40.54
N ASN A 459 -29.38 -46.55 41.34
CA ASN A 459 -29.45 -46.36 42.81
C ASN A 459 -28.08 -46.42 43.53
N LEU A 460 -27.95 -45.49 44.49
CA LEU A 460 -27.16 -45.31 45.73
C LEU A 460 -26.00 -46.25 46.16
N ASP A 461 -25.12 -45.61 46.94
CA ASP A 461 -23.85 -45.98 47.60
C ASP A 461 -23.78 -47.30 48.43
N GLU A 462 -22.58 -47.90 48.51
CA GLU A 462 -21.74 -48.07 49.74
C GLU A 462 -20.59 -49.12 49.55
N LYS A 463 -19.37 -48.73 49.98
CA LYS A 463 -18.15 -49.50 50.35
C LYS A 463 -17.95 -50.97 49.87
N GLY A 464 -16.82 -51.23 49.18
CA GLY A 464 -16.18 -52.56 49.17
C GLY A 464 -15.15 -52.81 48.04
N SER A 465 -13.93 -53.22 48.39
CA SER A 465 -12.71 -53.33 47.56
C SER A 465 -12.63 -54.53 46.59
N CYS A 466 -11.87 -54.38 45.48
CA CYS A 466 -10.53 -55.00 45.23
C CYS A 466 -10.26 -55.48 43.77
N SER A 467 -9.16 -54.94 43.21
CA SER A 467 -8.17 -55.46 42.24
C SER A 467 -8.55 -56.31 41.00
N LEU A 468 -8.03 -55.91 39.83
CA LEU A 468 -7.08 -56.77 39.10
C LEU A 468 -6.01 -55.96 38.33
N LYS A 469 -4.81 -56.52 38.34
CA LYS A 469 -3.49 -55.97 38.00
C LYS A 469 -3.21 -55.77 36.50
N CYS A 470 -2.41 -54.72 36.25
CA CYS A 470 -1.19 -54.63 35.42
C CYS A 470 -1.07 -55.38 34.08
N LYS A 471 -0.69 -54.61 33.04
CA LYS A 471 0.67 -54.60 32.44
C LYS A 471 0.85 -53.27 31.67
N PHE A 472 1.56 -52.31 32.27
CA PHE A 472 2.94 -51.87 31.94
C PHE A 472 3.04 -51.12 30.59
N PHE A 473 3.22 -49.78 30.58
CA PHE A 473 4.50 -49.01 30.65
C PHE A 473 5.32 -49.20 29.35
N SER A 474 5.88 -48.20 28.66
CA SER A 474 6.31 -46.88 29.12
C SER A 474 6.89 -46.01 27.99
N LEU A 475 6.74 -44.68 28.17
CA LEU A 475 7.77 -43.62 28.07
C LEU A 475 8.42 -43.36 26.67
N ILE A 476 8.71 -42.11 26.25
CA ILE A 476 9.37 -41.02 26.98
C ILE A 476 8.82 -39.65 26.51
N LEU A 477 8.31 -38.86 27.46
CA LEU A 477 8.33 -37.40 27.46
C LEU A 477 9.18 -36.98 28.68
N ARG A 478 10.25 -36.21 28.45
CA ARG A 478 10.93 -35.40 29.49
C ARG A 478 11.42 -34.09 28.87
N ARG A 479 10.63 -33.04 29.08
CA ARG A 479 11.07 -31.72 29.58
C ARG A 479 10.98 -31.82 31.11
N GLU A 480 11.77 -31.21 31.98
CA GLU A 480 12.63 -30.02 31.96
C GLU A 480 13.55 -30.13 33.19
N THR A 481 14.79 -29.67 33.06
CA THR A 481 15.51 -28.85 34.06
C THR A 481 16.45 -27.94 33.28
#